data_AF-A0A353ZUW1-F1
#
_entry.id   AF-A0A353ZUW1-F1
#
_cell.length_a   1.000
_cell.length_b   1.000
_cell.length_c   1.000
_cell.angle_alpha   90.00
_cell.angle_beta   90.00
_cell.angle_gamma   90.00
#
_symmetry.space_group_name_H-M   'P 1'
#
loop_
_entity.id
_entity.type
_entity.pdbx_description
1 polymer ?
#
loop_
_entity_poly.entity_id
_entity_poly.type
_entity_poly.pdbx_seq_one_letter_code
_entity_poly.pdbx_strand_id
1 'polypeptide(L)'
;GGHSMSGMMGDDDMTKLGAAQGAEAARLFLTQMIAHHEGAVVMAKTESSDGKNPDAVKLAKDIATAQEAEIQEMKDLLATL
;
A
#
# COMPACT_ATOMS: atom_id res chain seq x y z
N GLY A 1 -17.80 14.68 4.98
CA GLY A 1 -17.79 13.33 4.39
C GLY A 1 -16.38 12.83 4.50
N GLY A 2 -16.15 11.76 5.26
CA GLY A 2 -14.81 11.20 5.42
C GLY A 2 -14.44 10.46 4.14
N HIS A 3 -13.51 11.01 3.37
CA HIS A 3 -12.84 10.22 2.34
C HIS A 3 -11.91 9.26 3.06
N SER A 4 -12.38 8.06 3.37
CA SER A 4 -11.50 6.95 3.70
C SER A 4 -10.60 6.73 2.49
N MET A 5 -9.34 7.10 2.63
CA MET A 5 -8.31 6.82 1.62
C MET A 5 -8.18 5.29 1.59
N SER A 6 -8.69 4.66 0.54
CA SER A 6 -8.64 3.20 0.37
C SER A 6 -7.22 2.71 0.58
N GLY A 7 -7.02 1.72 1.47
CA GLY A 7 -5.71 1.15 1.79
C GLY A 7 -5.04 1.69 3.06
N MET A 8 -5.53 2.76 3.66
CA MET A 8 -4.97 3.27 4.92
C MET A 8 -5.40 2.40 6.11
N MET A 9 -4.44 1.93 6.92
CA MET A 9 -4.71 1.11 8.12
C MET A 9 -5.43 1.93 9.19
N GLY A 10 -6.48 1.36 9.78
CA GLY A 10 -7.17 1.97 10.92
C GLY A 10 -6.47 1.71 12.25
N ASP A 11 -6.86 2.44 13.29
CA ASP A 11 -6.28 2.32 14.65
C ASP A 11 -6.40 0.89 15.21
N ASP A 12 -7.52 0.21 14.94
CA ASP A 12 -7.74 -1.18 15.35
C ASP A 12 -6.77 -2.15 14.67
N ASP A 13 -6.44 -1.91 13.40
CA ASP A 13 -5.53 -2.76 12.64
C ASP A 13 -4.09 -2.56 13.11
N MET A 14 -3.71 -1.31 13.43
CA MET A 14 -2.43 -0.99 14.07
C MET A 14 -2.31 -1.63 15.46
N THR A 15 -3.40 -1.65 16.23
CA THR A 15 -3.44 -2.31 17.54
C THR A 15 -3.24 -3.82 17.42
N LYS A 16 -3.92 -4.47 16.48
CA LYS A 16 -3.75 -5.91 16.20
C LYS A 16 -2.32 -6.23 15.77
N LEU A 17 -1.75 -5.41 14.87
CA LEU A 17 -0.37 -5.58 14.42
C LEU A 17 0.63 -5.46 15.57
N GLY A 18 0.44 -4.48 16.47
CA GLY A 18 1.32 -4.29 17.63
C GLY A 18 1.26 -5.41 18.67
N ALA A 19 0.15 -6.17 18.71
CA ALA A 19 -0.02 -7.31 19.61
C ALA A 19 0.47 -8.64 19.02
N ALA A 20 0.56 -8.74 17.69
CA ALA A 20 0.91 -9.98 17.00
C ALA A 20 2.40 -10.32 17.11
N GLN A 21 2.73 -11.61 16.99
CA GLN A 21 4.11 -12.10 17.06
C GLN A 21 4.41 -13.12 15.97
N GLY A 22 5.70 -13.28 15.64
CA GLY A 22 6.17 -14.30 14.71
C GLY A 22 5.47 -14.26 13.34
N ALA A 23 5.06 -15.43 12.85
CA ALA A 23 4.41 -15.57 11.53
C ALA A 23 3.07 -14.82 11.43
N GLU A 24 2.35 -14.64 12.54
CA GLU A 24 1.11 -13.88 12.55
C GLU A 24 1.37 -12.39 12.32
N ALA A 25 2.38 -11.82 12.99
CA ALA A 25 2.79 -10.43 12.77
C ALA A 25 3.21 -10.20 11.32
N ALA A 26 4.00 -11.12 10.74
CA ALA A 26 4.41 -11.05 9.35
C ALA A 26 3.20 -11.10 8.38
N ARG A 27 2.26 -12.03 8.61
CA ARG A 27 1.05 -12.16 7.80
C ARG A 27 0.18 -10.91 7.85
N LEU A 28 -0.03 -10.34 9.05
CA LEU A 28 -0.77 -9.11 9.25
C LEU A 28 -0.09 -7.94 8.57
N PHE A 29 1.22 -7.76 8.75
CA PHE A 29 1.99 -6.68 8.13
C PHE A 29 1.89 -6.73 6.60
N LEU A 30 2.19 -7.88 6.00
CA LEU A 30 2.18 -8.05 4.55
C LEU A 30 0.79 -7.81 3.97
N THR A 31 -0.26 -8.36 4.59
CA THR A 31 -1.65 -8.19 4.12
C THR A 31 -2.06 -6.73 4.13
N GLN A 32 -1.72 -6.00 5.20
CA GLN A 32 -2.07 -4.58 5.34
C GLN A 32 -1.24 -3.70 4.39
N MET A 33 0.06 -3.98 4.22
CA MET A 33 0.91 -3.23 3.31
C MET A 33 0.56 -3.44 1.84
N ILE A 34 0.13 -4.65 1.45
CA ILE A 34 -0.42 -4.89 0.11
C ILE A 34 -1.63 -3.98 -0.13
N ALA A 35 -2.61 -3.96 0.79
CA ALA A 35 -3.80 -3.12 0.64
C ALA A 35 -3.47 -1.62 0.60
N HIS A 36 -2.51 -1.18 1.44
CA HIS A 36 -1.99 0.18 1.42
C HIS A 36 -1.37 0.55 0.07
N HIS A 37 -0.53 -0.34 -0.47
CA HIS A 37 0.14 -0.09 -1.74
C HIS A 37 -0.84 -0.11 -2.92
N GLU A 38 -1.82 -1.01 -2.91
CA GLU A 38 -2.88 -1.03 -3.93
C GLU A 38 -3.66 0.29 -3.96
N GLY A 39 -3.97 0.86 -2.78
CA GLY A 39 -4.56 2.19 -2.65
C GLY A 39 -3.68 3.31 -3.20
N ALA A 40 -2.39 3.30 -2.87
CA ALA A 40 -1.42 4.27 -3.36
C ALA A 40 -1.21 4.18 -4.87
N VAL A 41 -1.19 2.98 -5.47
CA VAL A 41 -1.12 2.78 -6.92
C VAL A 41 -2.34 3.39 -7.61
N VAL A 42 -3.55 3.25 -7.06
CA VAL A 42 -4.75 3.90 -7.61
C VAL A 42 -4.59 5.42 -7.61
N MET A 43 -4.18 6.01 -6.49
CA MET A 43 -3.97 7.47 -6.40
C MET A 43 -2.86 7.96 -7.34
N ALA A 44 -1.76 7.22 -7.42
CA ALA A 44 -0.64 7.52 -8.29
C ALA A 44 -1.03 7.45 -9.77
N LYS A 45 -1.86 6.47 -10.16
CA LYS A 45 -2.40 6.39 -11.53
C LYS A 45 -3.32 7.56 -11.86
N THR A 46 -4.14 8.02 -10.91
CA THR A 46 -4.96 9.23 -11.06
C THR A 46 -4.08 10.46 -11.27
N GLU A 47 -3.10 10.72 -10.39
CA GLU A 47 -2.21 11.87 -10.55
C GLU A 47 -1.37 11.78 -11.83
N SER A 48 -0.91 10.58 -12.22
CA SER A 48 -0.19 10.39 -13.48
C SER A 48 -1.04 10.71 -14.71
N SER A 49 -2.36 10.58 -14.64
CA SER A 49 -3.28 10.76 -15.78
C SER A 49 -3.85 12.17 -15.84
N ASP A 50 -4.24 12.71 -14.69
CA ASP A 50 -5.01 13.96 -14.58
C ASP A 50 -4.19 15.12 -13.99
N GLY A 51 -3.00 14.84 -13.47
CA GLY A 51 -2.12 15.78 -12.81
C GLY A 51 -1.62 16.88 -13.75
N LYS A 52 -1.47 18.09 -13.20
CA LYS A 52 -1.05 19.29 -13.96
C LYS A 52 0.38 19.72 -13.65
N ASN A 53 0.92 19.30 -12.50
CA ASN A 53 2.29 19.60 -12.14
C ASN A 53 3.22 18.50 -12.71
N PRO A 54 4.16 18.83 -13.63
CA PRO A 54 5.03 17.83 -14.26
C PRO A 54 5.86 17.02 -13.25
N ASP A 55 6.33 17.65 -12.17
CA ASP A 55 7.13 16.99 -11.15
C ASP A 55 6.27 16.02 -10.33
N ALA A 56 5.02 16.40 -10.02
CA ALA A 56 4.07 15.53 -9.33
C ALA A 56 3.65 14.34 -10.22
N VAL A 57 3.39 14.57 -11.50
CA VAL A 57 3.10 13.51 -12.48
C VAL A 57 4.26 12.53 -12.61
N LYS A 58 5.50 13.03 -12.65
CA LYS A 58 6.69 12.19 -12.68
C LYS A 58 6.79 11.34 -11.41
N LEU A 59 6.66 11.96 -10.24
CA LEU A 59 6.69 11.27 -8.96
C LEU A 59 5.60 10.19 -8.88
N ALA A 60 4.39 10.48 -9.35
CA ALA A 60 3.28 9.54 -9.35
C ALA A 60 3.58 8.30 -10.21
N LYS A 61 4.21 8.47 -11.38
CA LYS A 61 4.65 7.33 -12.20
C LYS A 61 5.70 6.47 -11.49
N ASP A 62 6.68 7.12 -10.87
CA ASP A 62 7.74 6.44 -10.13
C ASP A 62 7.16 5.64 -8.94
N ILE A 63 6.21 6.23 -8.21
CA ILE A 63 5.47 5.58 -7.11
C ILE A 63 4.69 4.36 -7.63
N ALA A 64 3.93 4.50 -8.71
CA ALA A 64 3.12 3.40 -9.23
C ALA A 64 4.00 2.20 -9.62
N THR A 65 5.12 2.44 -10.32
CA THR A 65 6.05 1.38 -10.70
C THR A 65 6.71 0.70 -9.50
N ALA A 66 7.18 1.48 -8.53
CA ALA A 66 7.81 0.91 -7.33
C ALA A 66 6.83 0.07 -6.52
N GLN A 67 5.63 0.61 -6.26
CA GLN A 67 4.66 -0.07 -5.41
C GLN A 67 4.01 -1.28 -6.07
N GLU A 68 3.88 -1.32 -7.41
CA GLU A 68 3.48 -2.54 -8.12
C GLU A 68 4.51 -3.67 -7.94
N ALA A 69 5.81 -3.36 -7.94
CA ALA A 69 6.86 -4.34 -7.68
C ALA A 69 6.86 -4.81 -6.22
N GLU A 70 6.73 -3.88 -5.26
CA GLU A 70 6.65 -4.20 -3.83
C GLU A 70 5.42 -5.04 -3.49
N ILE A 71 4.26 -4.79 -4.13
CA ILE A 71 3.07 -5.64 -4.00
C ILE A 71 3.38 -7.09 -4.40
N GLN A 72 4.10 -7.29 -5.51
CA GLN A 72 4.44 -8.64 -5.95
C GLN A 72 5.39 -9.33 -4.97
N GLU A 73 6.44 -8.62 -4.51
CA GLU A 73 7.36 -9.14 -3.51
C GLU A 73 6.64 -9.53 -2.21
N MET A 74 5.73 -8.68 -1.73
CA MET A 74 4.94 -8.97 -0.53
C MET A 74 4.00 -10.17 -0.72
N LYS A 75 3.39 -10.33 -1.90
CA LYS A 75 2.57 -11.49 -2.24
C LYS A 75 3.40 -12.78 -2.26
N ASP A 76 4.59 -12.72 -2.80
CA ASP A 76 5.52 -13.87 -2.82
C ASP A 76 5.96 -14.23 -1.40
N LEU A 77 6.36 -13.25 -0.58
CA LEU A 77 6.70 -13.47 0.83
C LEU A 77 5.51 -14.06 1.61
N LEU A 78 4.30 -13.52 1.42
CA LEU A 78 3.09 -14.00 2.08
C LEU A 78 2.77 -15.46 1.74
N ALA A 79 3.06 -15.89 0.50
CA ALA A 79 2.90 -17.27 0.07
C ALA A 79 3.90 -18.25 0.71
N THR A 80 4.99 -17.74 1.30
CA THR A 80 6.01 -18.56 2.00
C THR A 80 5.78 -18.71 3.50
N LEU A 81 4.79 -18.00 4.07
CA LEU A 81 4.41 -18.03 5.49
C LEU A 81 3.39 -19.13 5.81
#